data_AF-A0A2V8IP35-F1
#
_entry.id   AF-A0A2V8IP35-F1
#
_cell.length_a   1.000
_cell.length_b   1.000
_cell.length_c   1.000
_cell.angle_alpha   90.00
_cell.angle_beta   90.00
_cell.angle_gamma   90.00
#
_symmetry.space_group_name_H-M   'P 1'
#
loop_
_entity.id
_entity.type
_entity.pdbx_description
1 polymer ?
#
loop_
_entity_poly.entity_id
_entity_poly.type
_entity_poly.pdbx_seq_one_letter_code
_entity_poly.pdbx_strand_id
1 'polypeptide(L)'
;IDNEIPLARGMGSSAAAIIAGITCYELGTKERLSEREIFHYAHEFEPHPDNLSAALRGGLITATESANGDVLIAKMQVADGVKPIVVIP
;
A
#
# COMPACT_ATOMS: atom_id res chain seq x y z
N ILE A 1 12.03 14.09 5.19
CA ILE A 1 10.75 13.38 5.01
C ILE A 1 9.77 14.07 5.92
N ASP A 2 8.70 14.63 5.36
CA ASP A 2 7.58 15.20 6.11
C ASP A 2 6.42 14.21 6.01
N ASN A 3 5.80 13.84 7.13
CA ASN A 3 4.80 12.77 7.18
C ASN A 3 3.56 13.24 7.94
N GLU A 4 2.44 13.31 7.23
CA GLU A 4 1.14 13.67 7.79
C GLU A 4 0.30 12.45 8.20
N ILE A 5 0.75 11.22 7.91
CA ILE A 5 0.03 10.00 8.29
C ILE A 5 0.30 9.68 9.78
N PRO A 6 -0.74 9.61 10.63
CA PRO A 6 -0.55 9.35 12.05
C PRO A 6 0.13 8.01 12.33
N LEU A 7 1.23 8.07 13.06
CA LEU A 7 2.03 6.90 13.43
C LEU A 7 1.31 6.05 14.48
N ALA A 8 1.41 4.72 14.32
CA ALA A 8 0.86 3.73 15.25
C ALA A 8 -0.66 3.85 15.52
N ARG A 9 -1.42 4.43 14.58
CA ARG A 9 -2.89 4.59 14.67
C ARG A 9 -3.68 3.71 13.69
N GLY A 10 -3.04 2.67 13.13
CA GLY A 10 -3.68 1.78 12.15
C GLY A 10 -3.97 2.43 10.79
N MET A 11 -3.34 3.56 10.48
CA MET A 11 -3.58 4.34 9.25
C MET A 11 -2.61 4.01 8.10
N GLY A 12 -1.88 2.89 8.19
CA GLY A 12 -0.99 2.44 7.12
C GLY A 12 0.27 3.28 6.89
N SER A 13 0.76 4.05 7.89
CA SER A 13 1.97 4.89 7.72
C SER A 13 3.24 4.09 7.38
N SER A 14 3.36 2.85 7.85
CA SER A 14 4.48 1.95 7.53
C SER A 14 4.46 1.58 6.06
N ALA A 15 3.35 0.98 5.61
CA ALA A 15 3.12 0.66 4.21
C ALA A 15 3.34 1.85 3.27
N ALA A 16 2.83 3.04 3.63
CA ALA A 16 3.06 4.26 2.85
C ALA A 16 4.55 4.61 2.72
N ALA A 17 5.32 4.49 3.81
CA ALA A 17 6.76 4.72 3.80
C ALA A 17 7.52 3.69 2.95
N ILE A 18 7.13 2.42 3.00
CA ILE A 18 7.70 1.33 2.19
C ILE A 18 7.47 1.61 0.70
N ILE A 19 6.23 1.86 0.30
CA ILE A 19 5.89 2.18 -1.09
C ILE A 19 6.59 3.47 -1.57
N ALA A 20 6.69 4.49 -0.72
CA ALA A 20 7.43 5.71 -1.02
C ALA A 20 8.93 5.44 -1.25
N GLY A 21 9.54 4.56 -0.45
CA GLY A 21 10.93 4.14 -0.61
C GLY A 21 11.19 3.44 -1.95
N ILE A 22 10.33 2.49 -2.32
CA ILE A 22 10.40 1.80 -3.63
C ILE A 22 10.19 2.80 -4.77
N THR A 23 9.26 3.73 -4.62
CA THR A 23 9.03 4.80 -5.60
C THR A 23 10.29 5.69 -5.75
N CYS A 24 10.98 6.00 -4.65
CA CYS A 24 12.23 6.76 -4.69
C CYS A 24 13.34 5.99 -5.42
N TYR A 25 13.40 4.66 -5.26
CA TYR A 25 14.29 3.81 -6.02
C TYR A 25 14.01 3.93 -7.53
N GLU A 26 12.78 3.74 -7.98
CA GLU A 26 12.41 3.85 -9.40
C GLU A 26 12.78 5.23 -9.99
N LEU A 27 12.58 6.29 -9.21
CA LEU A 27 12.94 7.65 -9.62
C LEU A 27 14.45 7.87 -9.69
N GLY A 28 15.20 7.30 -8.75
CA GLY A 28 16.66 7.45 -8.66
C GLY A 28 17.41 6.64 -9.72
N THR A 29 16.94 5.42 -10.02
CA THR A 29 17.56 4.51 -11.00
C THR A 29 17.01 4.68 -12.41
N LYS A 30 15.82 5.28 -12.55
CA LYS A 30 15.01 5.29 -13.77
C LYS A 30 14.56 3.90 -14.23
N GLU A 31 14.69 2.91 -13.35
CA GLU A 31 14.15 1.57 -13.57
C GLU A 31 12.67 1.58 -13.20
N ARG A 32 11.86 0.90 -14.02
CA ARG A 32 10.43 0.72 -13.75
C ARG A 32 10.21 -0.71 -13.32
N LEU A 33 9.74 -0.88 -12.10
CA LEU A 33 9.37 -2.17 -11.55
C LEU A 33 7.95 -2.52 -11.97
N SER A 34 7.72 -3.79 -12.25
CA SER A 34 6.36 -4.30 -12.30
C SER A 34 5.72 -4.25 -10.92
N GLU A 35 4.40 -4.20 -10.88
CA GLU A 35 3.67 -4.23 -9.61
C GLU A 35 3.97 -5.50 -8.79
N ARG A 36 4.15 -6.65 -9.46
CA ARG A 36 4.54 -7.91 -8.80
C ARG A 36 5.87 -7.75 -8.08
N GLU A 37 6.84 -7.07 -8.70
CA GLU A 37 8.15 -6.78 -8.08
C GLU A 37 8.02 -5.79 -6.93
N ILE A 38 7.23 -4.72 -7.10
CA ILE A 38 6.95 -3.77 -6.01
C ILE A 38 6.39 -4.49 -4.79
N PHE A 39 5.38 -5.35 -4.97
CA PHE A 39 4.83 -6.13 -3.87
C PHE A 39 5.82 -7.13 -3.30
N HIS A 40 6.60 -7.81 -4.14
CA HIS A 40 7.61 -8.73 -3.69
C HIS A 40 8.60 -8.06 -2.72
N TYR A 41 9.15 -6.90 -3.09
CA TYR A 41 10.05 -6.15 -2.23
C TYR A 41 9.35 -5.53 -1.03
N ALA A 42 8.14 -5.00 -1.19
CA ALA A 42 7.40 -4.40 -0.09
C ALA A 42 7.02 -5.41 0.99
N HIS A 43 6.69 -6.64 0.57
CA HIS A 43 6.31 -7.74 1.46
C HIS A 43 7.45 -8.23 2.35
N GLU A 44 8.71 -7.98 1.97
CA GLU A 44 9.87 -8.24 2.86
C GLU A 44 9.85 -7.36 4.12
N PHE A 45 9.22 -6.18 4.04
CA PHE A 45 9.12 -5.23 5.16
C PHE A 45 7.81 -5.33 5.93
N GLU A 46 6.70 -5.60 5.24
CA GLU A 46 5.38 -5.70 5.84
C GLU A 46 4.59 -6.88 5.23
N PRO A 47 4.31 -7.95 6.01
CA PRO A 47 3.69 -9.16 5.49
C PRO A 47 2.18 -9.01 5.25
N HIS A 48 1.60 -7.85 5.57
CA HIS A 48 0.17 -7.60 5.37
C HIS A 48 -0.04 -6.89 4.03
N PRO A 49 -0.73 -7.52 3.06
CA PRO A 49 -0.87 -6.96 1.73
C PRO A 49 -1.93 -5.85 1.65
N ASP A 50 -2.79 -5.70 2.67
CA ASP A 50 -3.91 -4.77 2.66
C ASP A 50 -3.47 -3.30 2.59
N ASN A 51 -2.66 -2.84 3.54
CA ASN A 51 -2.15 -1.47 3.59
C ASN A 51 -1.17 -1.18 2.45
N LEU A 52 -0.31 -2.14 2.12
CA LEU A 52 0.61 -2.04 0.98
C LEU A 52 -0.17 -1.83 -0.33
N SER A 53 -1.24 -2.59 -0.53
CA SER A 53 -2.04 -2.48 -1.75
C SER A 53 -2.82 -1.18 -1.82
N ALA A 54 -3.38 -0.73 -0.70
CA ALA A 54 -4.07 0.56 -0.62
C ALA A 54 -3.09 1.73 -0.87
N ALA A 55 -1.89 1.68 -0.29
CA ALA A 55 -0.85 2.69 -0.49
C ALA A 55 -0.37 2.77 -1.94
N LEU A 56 -0.28 1.64 -2.65
CA LEU A 56 0.16 1.60 -4.04
C LEU A 56 -0.94 1.98 -5.05
N ARG A 57 -2.17 1.51 -4.85
CA ARG A 57 -3.26 1.59 -5.86
C ARG A 57 -4.25 2.72 -5.61
N GLY A 58 -4.34 3.20 -4.37
CA GLY A 58 -5.38 4.10 -3.89
C GLY A 58 -6.80 3.55 -4.00
N GLY A 59 -7.74 4.18 -3.28
CA GLY A 59 -9.14 3.76 -3.22
C GLY A 59 -9.39 2.62 -2.23
N LEU A 60 -10.49 1.89 -2.40
CA LEU A 60 -10.84 0.73 -1.57
C LEU A 60 -10.32 -0.55 -2.23
N ILE A 61 -9.50 -1.29 -1.50
CA ILE A 61 -8.81 -2.48 -1.99
C ILE A 61 -9.19 -3.69 -1.14
N THR A 62 -9.45 -4.82 -1.78
CA THR A 62 -9.43 -6.14 -1.16
C THR A 62 -8.16 -6.85 -1.59
N ALA A 63 -7.37 -7.31 -0.62
CA ALA A 63 -6.15 -8.06 -0.86
C ALA A 63 -6.18 -9.38 -0.09
N THR A 64 -5.63 -10.43 -0.68
CA THR A 64 -5.47 -11.74 -0.05
C THR A 64 -4.23 -12.44 -0.60
N GLU A 65 -3.71 -13.41 0.13
CA GLU A 65 -2.59 -14.24 -0.29
C GLU A 65 -3.13 -15.60 -0.72
N SER A 66 -2.70 -16.08 -1.89
CA SER A 66 -3.03 -17.42 -2.35
C SER A 66 -2.14 -18.48 -1.70
N ALA A 67 -2.52 -19.76 -1.82
CA ALA A 67 -1.78 -20.87 -1.21
C ALA A 67 -0.32 -21.02 -1.69
N ASN A 68 0.03 -20.41 -2.83
CA ASN A 68 1.38 -20.39 -3.39
C ASN A 68 2.16 -19.09 -3.07
N GLY A 69 1.62 -18.22 -2.21
CA GLY A 69 2.27 -16.99 -1.77
C GLY A 69 2.14 -15.80 -2.73
N ASP A 70 1.29 -15.89 -3.76
CA ASP A 70 1.00 -14.74 -4.62
C ASP A 70 -0.04 -13.83 -3.94
N VAL A 71 0.15 -12.51 -4.06
CA VAL A 71 -0.83 -11.54 -3.57
C VAL A 71 -1.88 -11.26 -4.65
N LEU A 72 -3.14 -11.51 -4.33
CA LEU A 72 -4.31 -11.24 -5.17
C LEU A 72 -4.98 -9.95 -4.71
N ILE A 73 -5.19 -9.03 -5.66
CA ILE A 73 -5.69 -7.68 -5.37
C ILE A 73 -6.88 -7.38 -6.28
N ALA A 74 -7.96 -6.87 -5.69
CA ALA A 74 -9.07 -6.29 -6.43
C ALA A 74 -9.39 -4.89 -5.91
N LYS A 75 -9.50 -3.93 -6.83
CA LYS A 75 -9.93 -2.57 -6.51
C LYS A 75 -11.44 -2.48 -6.63
N MET A 76 -12.08 -2.04 -5.55
CA MET A 76 -13.52 -1.87 -5.50
C MET A 76 -13.91 -0.45 -5.89
N GLN A 77 -15.00 -0.32 -6.64
CA GLN A 77 -15.62 0.98 -6.87
C GLN A 77 -16.36 1.40 -5.60
N VAL A 78 -16.04 2.58 -5.09
CA VAL A 78 -16.75 3.19 -3.96
C VAL A 78 -17.89 4.04 -4.53
N ALA A 79 -19.10 3.87 -3.98
CA ALA A 79 -20.26 4.64 -4.40
C ALA A 79 -20.08 6.14 -4.12
N ASP A 80 -20.67 6.97 -4.98
CA ASP A 80 -20.65 8.42 -4.79
C ASP A 80 -21.27 8.81 -3.46
N GLY A 81 -20.68 9.82 -2.80
CA GLY A 81 -21.14 10.33 -1.51
C GLY A 81 -20.62 9.59 -0.28
N VAL A 82 -19.95 8.43 -0.44
CA VAL A 82 -19.28 7.75 0.67
C VAL A 82 -18.01 8.52 1.06
N LYS A 83 -17.89 8.89 2.34
CA LYS A 83 -16.72 9.58 2.89
C LYS A 83 -16.24 8.88 4.15
N PRO A 84 -14.97 8.45 4.22
CA PRO A 84 -14.41 7.93 5.46
C PRO A 84 -14.20 9.08 6.45
N ILE A 85 -14.62 8.88 7.70
CA ILE A 85 -14.29 9.77 8.83
C ILE A 85 -13.48 8.93 9.81
N VAL A 86 -12.27 9.37 10.11
CA VAL A 86 -11.39 8.72 11.07
C VAL A 86 -11.35 9.54 12.34
N VAL A 87 -11.65 8.91 13.48
CA VAL A 87 -11.47 9.51 14.80
C VAL A 87 -10.27 8.82 15.45
N ILE A 88 -9.22 9.60 15.71
CA ILE A 88 -7.97 9.11 16.27
C ILE A 88 -7.89 9.60 17.73
N PRO A 89 -7.81 8.69 18.73
CA PRO A 89 -7.76 9.06 20.15
C PRO A 89 -6.57 9.92 20.58
#